data_AF-A0A7C5PWS0-F1
#
_entry.id   AF-A0A7C5PWS0-F1
#
_cell.length_a   1.000
_cell.length_b   1.000
_cell.length_c   1.000
_cell.angle_alpha   90.00
_cell.angle_beta   90.00
_cell.angle_gamma   90.00
#
_symmetry.space_group_name_H-M   'P 1'
#
loop_
_entity.id
_entity.type
_entity.pdbx_description
1 polymer ?
#
loop_
_entity_poly.entity_id
_entity_poly.type
_entity_poly.pdbx_seq_one_letter_code
_entity_poly.pdbx_strand_id
1 'polypeptide(L)'
;MRPQRLADYIGQDHIIGEGKTLSQAIENQTLHSMVFWGPPGTGKTTLAKIIANSVQAHFINLSAVLSGVKDIREAIAQAKQWQAQGDKTILFVDEVHRFNKSQQDAFLP
;
A
#
# COMPACT_ATOMS: atom_id res chain seq x y z
N MET A 1 2.84 -16.43 11.85
CA MET A 1 1.61 -15.69 11.50
C MET A 1 1.98 -14.31 10.99
N ARG A 2 1.17 -13.68 10.13
CA ARG A 2 1.41 -12.28 9.69
C ARG A 2 0.85 -11.31 10.74
N PRO A 3 1.63 -10.32 11.22
CA PRO A 3 1.14 -9.33 12.17
C PRO A 3 -0.03 -8.51 11.60
N GLN A 4 -0.92 -8.09 12.49
CA GLN A 4 -2.13 -7.31 12.16
C GLN A 4 -2.06 -5.87 12.66
N ARG A 5 -1.22 -5.61 13.68
CA ARG A 5 -1.01 -4.29 14.27
C ARG A 5 0.46 -3.89 14.12
N LEU A 6 0.73 -2.59 14.11
CA LEU A 6 2.09 -2.06 14.00
C LEU A 6 2.97 -2.53 15.17
N ALA A 7 2.40 -2.61 16.38
CA ALA A 7 3.08 -3.11 17.57
C ALA A 7 3.51 -4.59 17.49
N ASP A 8 2.88 -5.39 16.61
CA ASP A 8 3.22 -6.80 16.41
C ASP A 8 4.25 -6.98 15.27
N TYR A 9 4.61 -5.89 14.55
CA TYR A 9 5.56 -5.94 13.45
C TYR A 9 6.99 -5.95 13.98
N ILE A 10 7.75 -6.98 13.60
CA ILE A 10 9.11 -7.19 14.12
C ILE A 10 10.14 -6.58 13.17
N GLY A 11 11.00 -5.73 13.72
CA GLY A 11 12.09 -5.07 13.02
C GLY A 11 11.65 -3.81 12.26
N GLN A 12 12.60 -3.17 11.58
CA GLN A 12 12.41 -1.87 10.92
C GLN A 12 12.12 -0.69 11.88
N ASP A 13 12.56 -0.76 13.15
CA ASP A 13 12.35 0.30 14.17
C ASP A 13 12.85 1.68 13.73
N HIS A 14 13.83 1.72 12.83
CA HIS A 14 14.32 2.97 12.25
C HIS A 14 13.27 3.72 11.42
N ILE A 15 12.23 3.03 10.93
CA ILE A 15 11.10 3.58 10.15
C ILE A 15 9.80 3.57 10.94
N ILE A 16 9.52 2.48 11.67
CA ILE A 16 8.23 2.26 12.36
C ILE A 16 8.31 2.35 13.89
N GLY A 17 9.46 2.74 14.44
CA GLY A 17 9.60 2.97 15.87
C GLY A 17 8.75 4.13 16.37
N GLU A 18 8.61 4.24 17.69
CA GLU A 18 7.90 5.36 18.32
C GLU A 18 8.49 6.70 17.89
N GLY A 19 7.62 7.66 17.56
CA GLY A 19 8.02 9.00 17.12
C GLY A 19 8.67 9.08 15.73
N LYS A 20 8.73 7.98 14.96
CA LYS A 20 9.19 8.02 13.57
C LYS A 20 8.11 8.54 12.63
N THR A 21 8.53 9.11 11.51
CA THR A 21 7.63 9.77 10.53
C THR A 21 6.51 8.85 10.06
N LEU A 22 6.80 7.58 9.77
CA LEU A 22 5.77 6.64 9.30
C LEU A 22 4.78 6.29 10.43
N SER A 23 5.27 6.05 11.64
CA SER A 23 4.41 5.79 12.81
C SER A 23 3.47 6.96 13.08
N GLN A 24 4.01 8.19 13.11
CA GLN A 24 3.22 9.40 13.29
C GLN A 24 2.21 9.60 12.15
N ALA A 25 2.59 9.32 10.89
CA ALA A 25 1.66 9.44 9.76
C ALA A 25 0.51 8.42 9.83
N ILE A 26 0.78 7.21 10.32
CA ILE A 26 -0.24 6.19 10.56
C ILE A 26 -1.18 6.64 11.69
N GLU A 27 -0.61 7.08 12.82
CA GLU A 27 -1.36 7.56 13.99
C GLU A 27 -2.25 8.76 13.67
N ASN A 28 -1.72 9.72 12.91
CA ASN A 28 -2.44 10.93 12.50
C ASN A 28 -3.34 10.72 11.27
N GLN A 29 -3.34 9.52 10.67
CA GLN A 29 -4.05 9.21 9.43
C GLN A 29 -3.69 10.12 8.23
N THR A 30 -2.47 10.67 8.21
CA THR A 30 -1.97 11.57 7.16
C THR A 30 -1.04 10.82 6.20
N LEU A 31 -1.50 9.69 5.65
CA LEU A 31 -0.70 8.86 4.77
C LEU A 31 -0.52 9.50 3.39
N HIS A 32 0.70 9.42 2.87
CA HIS A 32 1.05 9.79 1.50
C HIS A 32 1.39 8.54 0.68
N SER A 33 1.44 8.67 -0.65
CA SER A 33 1.98 7.63 -1.52
C SER A 33 3.44 7.34 -1.17
N MET A 34 3.80 6.06 -1.13
CA MET A 34 5.11 5.60 -0.66
C MET A 34 5.65 4.47 -1.55
N VAL A 35 6.97 4.33 -1.58
CA VAL A 35 7.67 3.19 -2.16
C VAL A 35 8.40 2.45 -1.04
N PHE A 36 8.12 1.16 -0.89
CA PHE A 36 8.89 0.29 0.00
C PHE A 36 9.99 -0.41 -0.78
N TRP A 37 11.23 -0.22 -0.36
CA TRP A 37 12.40 -0.82 -0.99
C TRP A 37 13.12 -1.74 0.00
N GLY A 38 13.40 -2.96 -0.43
CA GLY A 38 14.10 -3.95 0.38
C GLY A 38 13.98 -5.37 -0.19
N PRO A 39 14.86 -6.30 0.23
CA PRO A 39 14.89 -7.67 -0.27
C PRO A 39 13.55 -8.42 -0.06
N PRO A 40 13.34 -9.55 -0.76
CA PRO A 40 12.16 -10.40 -0.54
C PRO A 40 12.08 -10.85 0.92
N GLY A 41 10.87 -10.96 1.46
CA GLY A 41 10.65 -11.41 2.85
C GLY A 41 10.80 -10.34 3.93
N THR A 42 11.15 -9.09 3.59
CA THR A 42 11.29 -7.96 4.55
C THR A 42 10.00 -7.40 5.13
N GLY A 43 8.85 -7.95 4.74
CA GLY A 43 7.55 -7.59 5.32
C GLY A 43 6.80 -6.44 4.63
N LYS A 44 7.28 -5.92 3.48
CA LYS A 44 6.65 -4.81 2.71
C LYS A 44 5.12 -4.94 2.55
N THR A 45 4.65 -6.06 2.01
CA THR A 45 3.21 -6.31 1.81
C THR A 45 2.45 -6.43 3.14
N THR A 46 3.11 -6.93 4.18
CA THR A 46 2.50 -7.06 5.52
C THR A 46 2.37 -5.68 6.16
N LEU A 47 3.41 -4.86 6.09
CA LEU A 47 3.37 -3.48 6.58
C LEU A 47 2.29 -2.67 5.87
N ALA A 48 2.17 -2.79 4.54
CA ALA A 48 1.11 -2.14 3.77
C ALA A 48 -0.31 -2.51 4.26
N LYS A 49 -0.54 -3.79 4.59
CA LYS A 49 -1.81 -4.27 5.13
C LYS A 49 -2.09 -3.74 6.54
N ILE A 50 -1.08 -3.73 7.40
CA ILE A 50 -1.18 -3.15 8.75
C ILE A 50 -1.54 -1.67 8.66
N ILE A 51 -0.90 -0.93 7.76
CA ILE A 51 -1.19 0.48 7.51
C ILE A 51 -2.65 0.66 7.09
N ALA A 52 -3.12 -0.11 6.10
CA ALA A 52 -4.51 -0.04 5.63
C ALA A 52 -5.52 -0.30 6.75
N ASN A 53 -5.29 -1.34 7.57
CA ASN A 53 -6.13 -1.64 8.73
C ASN A 53 -6.13 -0.49 9.75
N SER A 54 -4.95 0.10 10.01
CA SER A 54 -4.78 1.17 11.01
C SER A 54 -5.54 2.45 10.62
N VAL A 55 -5.67 2.73 9.32
CA VAL A 55 -6.42 3.89 8.82
C VAL A 55 -7.80 3.57 8.28
N GLN A 56 -8.29 2.34 8.51
CA GLN A 56 -9.60 1.85 8.07
C GLN A 56 -9.82 2.02 6.55
N ALA A 57 -8.79 1.71 5.74
CA ALA A 57 -8.86 1.77 4.30
C ALA A 57 -9.07 0.39 3.67
N HIS A 58 -9.82 0.35 2.57
CA HIS A 58 -9.82 -0.82 1.69
C HIS A 58 -8.40 -1.08 1.16
N PHE A 59 -8.04 -2.35 1.02
CA PHE A 59 -6.74 -2.76 0.52
C PHE A 59 -6.88 -3.52 -0.78
N ILE A 60 -6.40 -2.94 -1.88
CA ILE A 60 -6.28 -3.62 -3.17
C ILE A 60 -4.82 -4.01 -3.36
N ASN A 61 -4.57 -5.27 -3.74
CA ASN A 61 -3.23 -5.77 -4.03
C ASN A 61 -3.11 -6.13 -5.51
N LEU A 62 -2.16 -5.51 -6.21
CA LEU A 62 -1.79 -5.85 -7.58
C LEU A 62 -0.34 -6.32 -7.62
N SER A 63 -0.02 -7.20 -8.57
CA SER A 63 1.36 -7.59 -8.86
C SER A 63 1.73 -7.01 -10.22
N ALA A 64 2.79 -6.22 -10.30
CA ALA A 64 3.26 -5.68 -11.57
C ALA A 64 3.66 -6.75 -12.60
N VAL A 65 3.93 -7.98 -12.12
CA VAL A 65 4.28 -9.13 -12.95
C VAL A 65 3.05 -9.82 -13.53
N LEU A 66 1.95 -9.91 -12.75
CA LEU A 66 0.76 -10.67 -13.13
C LEU A 66 -0.37 -9.77 -13.66
N SER A 67 -0.40 -8.50 -13.28
CA SER A 67 -1.48 -7.57 -13.60
C SER A 67 -1.21 -6.81 -14.89
N GLY A 68 -2.15 -6.87 -15.82
CA GLY A 68 -2.17 -6.07 -17.03
C GLY A 68 -2.80 -4.68 -16.82
N VAL A 69 -2.87 -3.89 -17.90
CA VAL A 69 -3.51 -2.55 -17.89
C VAL A 69 -4.98 -2.62 -17.48
N LYS A 70 -5.68 -3.70 -17.86
CA LYS A 70 -7.09 -3.91 -17.50
C LYS A 70 -7.27 -4.03 -15.99
N ASP A 71 -6.48 -4.87 -15.32
CA ASP A 71 -6.58 -5.10 -13.87
C ASP A 71 -6.30 -3.81 -13.09
N ILE A 72 -5.35 -3.00 -13.55
CA ILE A 72 -5.04 -1.68 -12.98
C ILE A 72 -6.24 -0.74 -13.09
N ARG A 73 -6.87 -0.66 -14.28
CA ARG A 73 -8.04 0.20 -14.48
C ARG A 73 -9.24 -0.23 -13.65
N GLU A 74 -9.46 -1.54 -13.50
CA GLU A 74 -10.52 -2.10 -12.65
C GLU A 74 -10.28 -1.76 -11.17
N ALA A 75 -9.04 -1.91 -10.69
CA ALA A 75 -8.67 -1.51 -9.34
C ALA A 75 -8.89 -0.01 -9.07
N ILE A 76 -8.50 0.85 -10.03
CA ILE A 76 -8.72 2.30 -9.92
C ILE A 76 -10.21 2.63 -9.96
N ALA A 77 -11.00 1.98 -10.81
CA ALA A 77 -12.44 2.19 -10.86
C ALA A 77 -13.11 1.79 -9.54
N GLN A 78 -12.73 0.65 -8.96
CA GLN A 78 -13.21 0.21 -7.66
C GLN A 78 -12.84 1.20 -6.54
N ALA A 79 -11.59 1.68 -6.53
CA ALA A 79 -11.13 2.69 -5.57
C ALA A 79 -11.93 4.00 -5.69
N LYS A 80 -12.27 4.43 -6.91
CA LYS A 80 -13.13 5.60 -7.15
C LYS A 80 -14.55 5.40 -6.64
N GLN A 81 -15.11 4.20 -6.76
CA GLN A 81 -16.44 3.88 -6.22
C GLN A 81 -16.46 3.99 -4.69
N TRP A 82 -15.45 3.42 -4.01
CA TRP A 82 -15.30 3.54 -2.55
C TRP A 82 -15.06 4.99 -2.12
N GLN A 83 -14.23 5.73 -2.85
CA GLN A 83 -14.02 7.15 -2.61
C GLN A 83 -15.33 7.96 -2.69
N ALA A 84 -16.21 7.65 -3.65
CA ALA A 84 -17.51 8.29 -3.78
C ALA A 84 -18.47 7.99 -2.60
N GLN A 85 -18.22 6.90 -1.87
CA GLN A 85 -18.94 6.51 -0.65
C GLN A 85 -18.29 7.10 0.61
N GLY A 86 -17.16 7.79 0.48
CA GLY A 86 -16.39 8.36 1.59
C GLY A 86 -15.31 7.44 2.15
N ASP A 87 -15.13 6.24 1.58
CA ASP A 87 -14.17 5.25 2.05
C ASP A 87 -12.76 5.49 1.47
N LYS A 88 -11.75 5.20 2.30
CA LYS A 88 -10.33 5.30 1.91
C LYS A 88 -9.88 4.01 1.22
N THR A 89 -8.94 4.12 0.28
CA THR A 89 -8.34 2.95 -0.39
C THR A 89 -6.83 3.06 -0.44
N ILE A 90 -6.14 1.97 -0.12
CA ILE A 90 -4.71 1.77 -0.40
C ILE A 90 -4.59 0.77 -1.55
N LEU A 91 -4.06 1.25 -2.67
CA LEU A 91 -3.68 0.42 -3.81
C LEU A 91 -2.20 0.05 -3.68
N PHE A 92 -1.94 -1.20 -3.30
CA PHE A 92 -0.58 -1.73 -3.18
C PHE A 92 -0.18 -2.43 -4.48
N VAL A 93 0.99 -2.09 -5.00
CA VAL A 93 1.57 -2.71 -6.20
C VAL A 93 2.87 -3.39 -5.82
N ASP A 94 2.90 -4.72 -5.86
CA ASP A 94 4.11 -5.50 -5.64
C ASP A 94 4.99 -5.51 -6.90
N GLU A 95 6.31 -5.55 -6.70
CA GLU A 95 7.32 -5.55 -7.76
C GLU A 95 7.15 -4.43 -8.81
N VAL A 96 6.73 -3.24 -8.39
CA VAL A 96 6.46 -2.07 -9.25
C VAL A 96 7.58 -1.74 -10.24
N HIS A 97 8.82 -2.10 -9.93
CA HIS A 97 9.98 -1.97 -10.81
C HIS A 97 9.85 -2.76 -12.13
N ARG A 98 8.90 -3.71 -12.23
CA ARG A 98 8.59 -4.49 -13.42
C ARG A 98 7.57 -3.82 -14.34
N PHE A 99 6.97 -2.70 -13.95
CA PHE A 99 6.00 -2.01 -14.80
C PHE A 99 6.64 -1.50 -16.09
N ASN A 100 5.97 -1.79 -17.21
CA ASN A 100 6.22 -1.12 -18.47
C ASN A 100 5.54 0.26 -18.50
N LYS A 101 5.90 1.07 -19.50
CA LYS A 101 5.35 2.43 -19.67
C LYS A 101 3.82 2.45 -19.75
N SER A 102 3.21 1.52 -20.48
CA SER A 102 1.74 1.44 -20.61
C SER A 102 1.03 1.14 -19.29
N GLN A 103 1.64 0.34 -18.41
CA GLN A 103 1.13 0.09 -17.06
C GLN A 103 1.30 1.32 -16.16
N GLN A 104 2.41 2.06 -16.26
CA GLN A 104 2.60 3.31 -15.52
C GLN A 104 1.58 4.38 -15.95
N ASP A 105 1.39 4.54 -17.25
CA ASP A 105 0.44 5.50 -17.83
C ASP A 105 -1.00 5.19 -17.39
N ALA A 106 -1.32 3.94 -17.05
CA ALA A 106 -2.64 3.56 -16.55
C ALA A 106 -2.98 4.14 -15.15
N PHE A 107 -1.98 4.61 -14.39
CA PHE A 107 -2.18 5.33 -13.12
C PHE A 107 -2.31 6.84 -13.29
N LEU A 108 -1.99 7.37 -14.47
CA LEU A 108 -2.15 8.78 -14.76
C LEU A 108 -3.63 9.09 -15.09
N PRO A 109 -4.16 10.24 -14.66
CA PRO A 109 -5.55 10.64 -14.88
C PRO A 109 -5.88 10.87 -16.37
#